data_AF-A0A7S1ZB35-F1
#
_entry.id   AF-A0A7S1ZB35-F1
#
_cell.length_a   1.000
_cell.length_b   1.000
_cell.length_c   1.000
_cell.angle_alpha   90.00
_cell.angle_beta   90.00
_cell.angle_gamma   90.00
#
_symmetry.space_group_name_H-M   'P 1'
#
loop_
_entity.id
_entity.type
_entity.pdbx_description
1 polymer ?
#
loop_
_entity_poly.entity_id
_entity_poly.type
_entity_poly.pdbx_seq_one_letter_code
_entity_poly.pdbx_strand_id
1 'polypeptide(L)'
;KKDVACSLPPKKETKLYVGLTAMQQEWYKKVLTKDAHELNALGGPSKVRLLNILMQLRKVCNHPYLFDGAEPGPPYTDGPHLWDNSAKMALLNKLLPKLKAKGSRILIFTQMTRVLDILEDYLRLVGYGYCRIDGNTDGEMRDSQMEEFNDPKSTKFCFILSTRAGGVGGNL
;
A
#
# COMPACT_ATOMS: atom_id res chain seq x y z
N LYS A 1 17.41 1.96 22.96
CA LYS A 1 17.98 1.60 21.64
C LYS A 1 18.76 2.77 21.03
N LYS A 2 19.64 3.42 21.81
CA LYS A 2 20.53 4.48 21.32
C LYS A 2 22.02 4.13 21.45
N ASP A 3 22.35 3.03 22.13
CA ASP A 3 23.73 2.79 22.58
C ASP A 3 24.49 1.69 21.82
N VAL A 4 24.02 1.26 20.64
CA VAL A 4 24.71 0.18 19.88
C VAL A 4 24.91 0.49 18.38
N ALA A 5 24.39 1.61 17.86
CA ALA A 5 24.47 1.91 16.43
C ALA A 5 25.17 3.25 16.15
N CYS A 6 26.45 3.35 16.49
CA CYS A 6 27.26 4.54 16.19
C CYS A 6 27.51 4.78 14.68
N SER A 7 27.08 3.89 13.78
CA SER A 7 27.34 3.95 12.34
C SER A 7 26.11 4.11 11.44
N LEU A 8 24.88 4.10 11.99
CA LEU A 8 23.68 4.24 11.16
C LEU A 8 23.42 5.71 10.83
N PRO A 9 23.25 6.06 9.53
CA PRO A 9 22.85 7.41 9.14
C PRO A 9 21.53 7.80 9.83
N PRO A 10 21.33 9.09 10.15
CA PRO A 10 20.08 9.53 10.75
C PRO A 10 18.90 9.23 9.82
N LYS A 11 17.83 8.66 10.37
CA LYS A 11 16.58 8.42 9.63
C LYS A 11 16.01 9.77 9.16
N LYS A 12 15.87 9.91 7.85
CA LYS A 12 15.15 11.03 7.24
C LYS A 12 13.69 10.65 7.02
N GLU A 13 12.77 11.43 7.58
CA GLU A 13 11.35 11.29 7.35
C GLU A 13 10.86 12.38 6.40
N THR A 14 10.05 12.01 5.40
CA THR A 14 9.50 12.96 4.42
C THR A 14 8.06 12.58 4.13
N LYS A 15 7.15 13.53 4.33
CA LYS A 15 5.72 13.35 4.06
C LYS A 15 5.44 13.82 2.63
N LEU A 16 4.94 12.91 1.81
CA LEU A 16 4.55 13.20 0.43
C LEU A 16 3.04 13.36 0.37
N TYR A 17 2.59 14.58 0.04
CA TYR A 17 1.18 14.89 -0.13
C TYR A 17 0.79 14.68 -1.60
N VAL A 18 -0.31 13.95 -1.83
CA VAL A 18 -0.84 13.67 -3.17
C VAL A 18 -2.33 13.98 -3.20
N GLY A 19 -2.79 14.58 -4.30
CA GLY A 19 -4.21 14.83 -4.53
C GLY A 19 -4.92 13.60 -5.10
N LEU A 20 -6.23 13.45 -4.85
CA LEU A 20 -7.02 12.33 -5.37
C LEU A 20 -7.17 12.40 -6.90
N THR A 21 -7.08 11.26 -7.58
CA THR A 21 -7.40 11.13 -9.02
C THR A 21 -8.89 11.36 -9.28
N ALA A 22 -9.28 11.56 -10.54
CA ALA A 22 -10.69 11.73 -10.91
C ALA A 22 -11.57 10.57 -10.42
N MET A 23 -11.11 9.34 -10.63
CA MET A 23 -11.80 8.13 -10.16
C MET A 23 -11.86 8.06 -8.64
N GLN A 24 -10.78 8.39 -7.93
CA GLN A 24 -10.80 8.45 -6.47
C GLN A 24 -11.80 9.50 -5.98
N GLN A 25 -11.86 10.69 -6.59
CA GLN A 25 -12.82 11.73 -6.20
C GLN A 25 -14.27 11.28 -6.40
N GLU A 26 -14.57 10.57 -7.49
CA GLU A 26 -15.89 10.01 -7.75
C GLU A 26 -16.30 9.01 -6.65
N TRP A 27 -15.43 8.05 -6.34
CA TRP A 27 -15.68 7.08 -5.27
C TRP A 27 -15.73 7.72 -3.89
N TYR A 28 -14.91 8.76 -3.64
CA TYR A 28 -14.95 9.51 -2.39
C TYR A 28 -16.31 10.18 -2.20
N LYS A 29 -16.84 10.83 -3.25
CA LYS A 29 -18.19 11.40 -3.25
C LYS A 29 -19.24 10.33 -3.03
N LYS A 30 -19.19 9.21 -3.76
CA LYS A 30 -20.14 8.08 -3.61
C LYS A 30 -20.20 7.55 -2.17
N VAL A 31 -19.06 7.41 -1.50
CA VAL A 31 -19.00 6.98 -0.09
C VAL A 31 -19.68 7.99 0.83
N LEU A 32 -19.42 9.30 0.66
CA LEU A 32 -20.04 10.33 1.49
C LEU A 32 -21.54 10.49 1.25
N THR A 33 -21.99 10.39 -0.01
CA THR A 33 -23.40 10.58 -0.37
C THR A 33 -24.29 9.44 0.11
N LYS A 34 -23.76 8.22 0.16
CA LYS A 34 -24.53 7.03 0.60
C LYS A 34 -25.04 7.16 2.03
N ASP A 35 -24.30 7.87 2.88
CA ASP A 35 -24.60 8.05 4.30
C ASP A 35 -24.85 9.55 4.66
N ALA A 36 -25.19 10.39 3.68
CA ALA A 36 -25.27 11.85 3.82
C ALA A 36 -26.30 12.31 4.88
N HIS A 37 -27.45 11.64 4.97
CA HIS A 37 -28.51 11.95 5.93
C HIS A 37 -28.02 11.80 7.39
N GLU A 38 -27.08 10.89 7.62
CA GLU A 38 -26.63 10.51 8.97
C GLU A 38 -25.37 11.25 9.40
N LEU A 39 -24.52 11.67 8.45
CA LEU A 39 -23.44 12.63 8.72
C LEU A 39 -23.99 13.95 9.28
N ASN A 40 -25.22 14.32 8.89
CA ASN A 40 -25.91 15.51 9.37
C ASN A 40 -26.61 15.30 10.73
N ALA A 41 -26.83 14.05 11.16
CA ALA A 41 -27.45 13.70 12.43
C ALA A 41 -26.38 13.43 13.49
N LEU A 42 -25.65 14.48 13.90
CA LEU A 42 -24.63 14.41 14.93
C LEU A 42 -25.26 14.25 16.33
N GLY A 43 -25.57 13.02 16.75
CA GLY A 43 -25.98 12.74 18.13
C GLY A 43 -26.63 11.37 18.37
N GLY A 44 -25.82 10.32 18.57
CA GLY A 44 -26.29 8.97 18.96
C GLY A 44 -26.03 7.89 17.91
N PRO A 45 -26.36 6.61 18.20
CA PRO A 45 -25.61 5.33 18.10
C PRO A 45 -24.56 5.11 16.97
N SER A 46 -23.96 6.18 16.45
CA SER A 46 -23.34 6.28 15.12
C SER A 46 -21.85 5.96 15.06
N LYS A 47 -21.18 5.66 16.19
CA LYS A 47 -19.71 5.49 16.21
C LYS A 47 -19.24 4.33 15.32
N VAL A 48 -19.90 3.18 15.37
CA VAL A 48 -19.56 2.02 14.53
C VAL A 48 -19.74 2.34 13.05
N ARG A 49 -20.81 3.07 12.70
CA ARG A 49 -21.10 3.44 11.31
C ARG A 49 -20.16 4.52 10.78
N LEU A 50 -19.81 5.53 11.60
CA LEU A 50 -18.79 6.51 11.28
C LEU A 50 -17.42 5.84 11.04
N LEU A 51 -17.06 4.86 11.88
CA LEU A 51 -15.84 4.08 11.69
C LEU A 51 -15.86 3.30 10.37
N ASN A 52 -17.03 2.78 9.95
CA ASN A 52 -17.19 2.14 8.64
C ASN A 52 -17.02 3.13 7.49
N ILE A 53 -17.59 4.33 7.57
CA ILE A 53 -17.39 5.40 6.58
C ILE A 53 -15.90 5.75 6.47
N LEU A 54 -15.24 5.99 7.61
CA LEU A 54 -13.80 6.27 7.66
C LEU A 54 -12.97 5.13 7.05
N MET A 55 -13.37 3.87 7.27
CA MET A 55 -12.72 2.71 6.65
C MET A 55 -12.87 2.74 5.12
N GLN A 56 -14.06 3.04 4.59
CA GLN A 56 -14.26 3.16 3.15
C GLN A 56 -13.47 4.34 2.56
N LEU A 57 -13.46 5.51 3.22
CA LEU A 57 -12.65 6.65 2.78
C LEU A 57 -11.15 6.30 2.76
N ARG A 58 -10.65 5.54 3.74
CA ARG A 58 -9.28 5.03 3.73
C ARG A 58 -9.00 4.11 2.54
N LYS A 59 -9.96 3.25 2.15
CA LYS A 59 -9.85 2.41 0.95
C LYS A 59 -9.75 3.28 -0.31
N VAL A 60 -10.62 4.28 -0.48
CA VAL A 60 -10.58 5.20 -1.63
C VAL A 60 -9.21 5.86 -1.75
N CYS A 61 -8.68 6.39 -0.63
CA CYS A 61 -7.36 7.02 -0.59
C CYS A 61 -6.19 6.07 -0.89
N ASN A 62 -6.37 4.76 -0.77
CA ASN A 62 -5.37 3.76 -1.15
C ASN A 62 -5.50 3.39 -2.62
N HIS A 63 -6.66 2.87 -3.03
CA HIS A 63 -6.92 2.48 -4.40
C HIS A 63 -8.42 2.29 -4.66
N PRO A 64 -9.00 2.81 -5.77
CA PRO A 64 -10.40 2.57 -6.12
C PRO A 64 -10.75 1.09 -6.30
N TYR A 65 -9.83 0.26 -6.80
CA TYR A 65 -10.11 -1.18 -7.04
C TYR A 65 -10.27 -2.02 -5.76
N LEU A 66 -10.17 -1.39 -4.59
CA LEU A 66 -10.64 -2.00 -3.34
C LEU A 66 -12.17 -2.05 -3.22
N PHE A 67 -12.89 -1.44 -4.17
CA PHE A 67 -14.34 -1.50 -4.30
C PHE A 67 -14.71 -2.36 -5.51
N ASP A 68 -15.70 -3.22 -5.31
CA ASP A 68 -16.17 -4.11 -6.36
C ASP A 68 -16.87 -3.30 -7.46
N GLY A 69 -16.58 -3.62 -8.72
CA GLY A 69 -17.06 -2.87 -9.89
C GLY A 69 -16.37 -1.52 -10.12
N ALA A 70 -15.32 -1.19 -9.35
CA ALA A 70 -14.49 -0.03 -9.65
C ALA A 70 -13.54 -0.31 -10.82
N GLU A 71 -12.93 -1.49 -10.84
CA GLU A 71 -12.02 -1.87 -11.92
C GLU A 71 -12.78 -2.06 -13.24
N PRO A 72 -12.35 -1.44 -14.35
CA PRO A 72 -12.98 -1.63 -15.65
C PRO A 72 -12.94 -3.11 -16.08
N GLY A 73 -14.10 -3.66 -16.41
CA GLY A 73 -14.27 -5.04 -16.84
C GLY A 73 -15.56 -5.66 -16.32
N PRO A 74 -15.78 -6.95 -16.57
CA PRO A 74 -14.94 -7.86 -17.37
C PRO A 74 -14.85 -7.50 -18.88
N PRO A 75 -13.77 -7.92 -19.58
CA PRO A 75 -12.59 -8.59 -19.04
C PRO A 75 -11.66 -7.63 -18.29
N TYR A 76 -11.09 -8.09 -17.18
CA TYR A 76 -10.04 -7.35 -16.48
C TYR A 76 -8.73 -7.46 -17.27
N THR A 77 -8.09 -6.33 -17.52
CA THR A 77 -6.86 -6.26 -18.30
C THR A 77 -5.73 -5.68 -17.45
N ASP A 78 -4.52 -6.14 -17.71
CA ASP A 78 -3.32 -5.54 -17.16
C ASP A 78 -3.02 -4.22 -17.89
N GLY A 79 -2.67 -3.14 -17.17
CA GLY A 79 -2.29 -1.89 -17.82
C GLY A 79 -2.12 -0.67 -16.93
N PRO A 80 -1.80 0.49 -17.54
CA PRO A 80 -1.50 1.72 -16.81
C PRO A 80 -2.60 2.25 -15.91
N HIS A 81 -3.85 1.89 -16.19
CA HIS A 81 -5.00 2.23 -15.34
C HIS A 81 -4.80 1.79 -13.88
N LEU A 82 -4.01 0.74 -13.62
CA LEU A 82 -3.70 0.29 -12.27
C LEU A 82 -2.96 1.36 -11.45
N TRP A 83 -2.10 2.17 -12.06
CA TRP A 83 -1.44 3.27 -11.34
C TRP A 83 -2.03 4.64 -11.64
N ASP A 84 -2.61 4.85 -12.81
CA ASP A 84 -3.20 6.13 -13.19
C ASP A 84 -4.49 6.44 -12.42
N ASN A 85 -5.22 5.40 -11.97
CA ASN A 85 -6.43 5.56 -11.18
C ASN A 85 -6.19 5.75 -9.67
N SER A 86 -4.96 5.65 -9.18
CA SER A 86 -4.62 5.94 -7.77
C SER A 86 -3.44 6.89 -7.65
N ALA A 87 -3.63 7.99 -6.95
CA ALA A 87 -2.60 9.01 -6.79
C ALA A 87 -1.33 8.49 -6.10
N LYS A 88 -1.49 7.55 -5.15
CA LYS A 88 -0.37 6.91 -4.47
C LYS A 88 0.39 5.98 -5.43
N MET A 89 -0.32 5.23 -6.27
CA MET A 89 0.30 4.35 -7.25
C MET A 89 0.99 5.16 -8.36
N ALA A 90 0.37 6.23 -8.85
CA ALA A 90 1.00 7.15 -9.81
C ALA A 90 2.29 7.77 -9.25
N LEU A 91 2.29 8.16 -7.96
CA LEU A 91 3.51 8.64 -7.29
C LEU A 91 4.56 7.51 -7.18
N LEU A 92 4.15 6.32 -6.75
CA LEU A 92 5.03 5.17 -6.62
C LEU A 92 5.68 4.81 -7.97
N ASN A 93 4.92 4.85 -9.06
CA ASN A 93 5.38 4.62 -10.42
C ASN A 93 6.46 5.62 -10.86
N LYS A 94 6.40 6.87 -10.39
CA LYS A 94 7.44 7.87 -10.64
C LYS A 94 8.63 7.76 -9.69
N LEU A 95 8.43 7.24 -8.48
CA LEU A 95 9.42 7.22 -7.41
C LEU A 95 10.34 5.99 -7.52
N LEU A 96 9.78 4.80 -7.71
CA LEU A 96 10.55 3.56 -7.72
C LEU A 96 11.67 3.51 -8.77
N PRO A 97 11.47 3.94 -10.04
CA PRO A 97 12.55 3.94 -11.02
C PRO A 97 13.75 4.79 -10.58
N LYS A 98 13.48 5.95 -9.96
CA LYS A 98 14.53 6.87 -9.46
C LYS A 98 15.31 6.26 -8.30
N LEU A 99 14.64 5.48 -7.44
CA LEU A 99 15.29 4.80 -6.32
C LEU A 99 16.08 3.59 -6.80
N LYS A 100 15.55 2.83 -7.77
CA LYS A 100 16.24 1.71 -8.40
C LYS A 100 17.53 2.16 -9.10
N ALA A 101 17.47 3.27 -9.86
CA ALA A 101 18.64 3.85 -10.53
C ALA A 101 19.74 4.31 -9.56
N LYS A 102 19.39 4.61 -8.31
CA LYS A 102 20.33 4.94 -7.23
C LYS A 102 20.84 3.71 -6.47
N GLY A 103 20.46 2.50 -6.89
CA GLY A 103 20.82 1.26 -6.19
C GLY A 103 20.14 1.07 -4.83
N SER A 104 19.04 1.78 -4.56
CA SER A 104 18.29 1.61 -3.30
C SER A 104 17.42 0.34 -3.33
N ARG A 105 17.15 -0.24 -2.15
CA ARG A 105 16.16 -1.31 -1.95
C ARG A 105 15.01 -0.81 -1.11
N ILE A 106 13.79 -1.26 -1.39
CA ILE A 106 12.57 -0.59 -0.93
C ILE A 106 11.72 -1.51 -0.08
N LEU A 107 11.34 -1.06 1.11
CA LEU A 107 10.30 -1.67 1.94
C LEU A 107 9.01 -0.86 1.82
N ILE A 108 7.89 -1.48 1.48
CA ILE A 108 6.57 -0.85 1.35
C ILE A 108 5.63 -1.46 2.37
N PHE A 109 5.12 -0.63 3.29
CA PHE A 109 4.19 -1.08 4.33
C PHE A 109 2.76 -0.62 4.03
N THR A 110 1.79 -1.52 4.22
CA THR A 110 0.36 -1.19 4.17
C THR A 110 -0.42 -1.84 5.30
N GLN A 111 -1.48 -1.19 5.75
CA GLN A 111 -2.39 -1.75 6.74
C GLN A 111 -3.43 -2.69 6.12
N MET A 112 -3.63 -2.66 4.80
CA MET A 112 -4.64 -3.44 4.10
C MET A 112 -3.97 -4.49 3.22
N THR A 113 -4.23 -5.76 3.47
CA THR A 113 -3.67 -6.89 2.68
C THR A 113 -4.11 -6.84 1.23
N ARG A 114 -5.35 -6.44 0.93
CA ARG A 114 -5.81 -6.21 -0.45
C ARG A 114 -5.01 -5.16 -1.24
N VAL A 115 -4.30 -4.26 -0.56
CA VAL A 115 -3.38 -3.32 -1.23
C VAL A 115 -2.06 -4.00 -1.58
N LEU A 116 -1.66 -5.05 -0.86
CA LEU A 116 -0.52 -5.87 -1.25
C LEU A 116 -0.78 -6.56 -2.59
N ASP A 117 -1.99 -7.06 -2.81
CA ASP A 117 -2.37 -7.69 -4.09
C ASP A 117 -2.22 -6.68 -5.26
N ILE A 118 -2.72 -5.46 -5.09
CA ILE A 118 -2.56 -4.38 -6.09
C ILE A 118 -1.10 -4.01 -6.32
N LEU A 119 -0.29 -3.96 -5.25
CA LEU A 119 1.14 -3.71 -5.36
C LEU A 119 1.86 -4.85 -6.08
N GLU A 120 1.42 -6.09 -5.86
CA GLU A 120 1.94 -7.30 -6.48
C GLU A 120 1.75 -7.28 -7.99
N ASP A 121 0.51 -7.01 -8.45
CA ASP A 121 0.19 -6.84 -9.86
C ASP A 121 1.00 -5.71 -10.49
N TYR A 122 1.09 -4.57 -9.81
CA TYR A 122 1.89 -3.45 -10.29
C TYR A 122 3.37 -3.83 -10.45
N LEU A 123 3.98 -4.46 -9.44
CA LEU A 123 5.40 -4.84 -9.47
C LEU A 123 5.69 -5.89 -10.54
N ARG A 124 4.77 -6.86 -10.73
CA ARG A 124 4.79 -7.82 -11.85
C ARG A 124 4.77 -7.10 -13.19
N LEU A 125 3.87 -6.14 -13.38
CA LEU A 125 3.72 -5.41 -14.64
C LEU A 125 4.92 -4.54 -15.01
N VAL A 126 5.57 -3.92 -14.02
CA VAL A 126 6.77 -3.10 -14.26
C VAL A 126 8.08 -3.91 -14.20
N GLY A 127 7.99 -5.25 -14.03
CA GLY A 127 9.14 -6.15 -14.04
C GLY A 127 10.07 -6.00 -12.84
N TYR A 128 9.55 -5.71 -11.66
CA TYR A 128 10.32 -5.60 -10.43
C TYR A 128 10.17 -6.85 -9.56
N GLY A 129 11.29 -7.51 -9.26
CA GLY A 129 11.32 -8.61 -8.30
C GLY A 129 10.96 -8.15 -6.90
N TYR A 130 10.13 -8.93 -6.21
CA TYR A 130 9.66 -8.60 -4.87
C TYR A 130 9.54 -9.81 -3.95
N CYS A 131 9.58 -9.54 -2.64
CA CYS A 131 9.14 -10.45 -1.58
C CYS A 131 7.87 -9.90 -0.93
N ARG A 132 7.03 -10.78 -0.38
CA ARG A 132 5.78 -10.43 0.28
C ARG A 132 5.62 -11.18 1.59
N ILE A 133 5.25 -10.44 2.64
CA ILE A 133 4.82 -11.02 3.92
C ILE A 133 3.57 -10.27 4.42
N ASP A 134 2.56 -11.00 4.86
CA ASP A 134 1.45 -10.46 5.62
C ASP A 134 1.23 -11.18 6.96
N GLY A 135 0.11 -10.90 7.62
CA GLY A 135 -0.20 -11.45 8.94
C GLY A 135 -0.56 -12.93 8.93
N ASN A 136 -0.80 -13.52 7.76
CA ASN A 136 -1.16 -14.91 7.58
C ASN A 136 -0.02 -15.74 6.99
N THR A 137 1.09 -15.13 6.59
CA THR A 137 2.30 -15.83 6.16
C THR A 137 2.86 -16.64 7.34
N ASP A 138 3.03 -17.94 7.13
CA ASP A 138 3.63 -18.86 8.11
C ASP A 138 5.10 -18.51 8.40
N GLY A 139 5.67 -19.15 9.44
CA GLY A 139 7.04 -18.88 9.90
C GLY A 139 8.11 -19.23 8.87
N GLU A 140 8.02 -20.41 8.25
CA GLU A 140 9.03 -20.90 7.30
C GLU A 140 9.04 -20.07 6.01
N MET A 141 7.86 -19.71 5.49
CA MET A 141 7.72 -18.83 4.34
C MET A 141 8.18 -17.40 4.67
N ARG A 142 7.94 -16.92 5.89
CA ARG A 142 8.47 -15.63 6.35
C ARG A 142 10.00 -15.65 6.34
N ASP A 143 10.62 -16.66 6.93
CA ASP A 143 12.07 -16.75 7.06
C ASP A 143 12.73 -16.87 5.68
N SER A 144 12.20 -17.72 4.80
CA SER A 144 12.70 -17.83 3.41
C SER A 144 12.58 -16.53 2.62
N GLN A 145 11.46 -15.80 2.73
CA GLN A 145 11.30 -14.49 2.07
C GLN A 145 12.26 -13.43 2.64
N MET A 146 12.55 -13.50 3.93
CA MET A 146 13.53 -12.63 4.59
C MET A 146 14.96 -12.96 4.16
N GLU A 147 15.33 -14.23 4.10
CA GLU A 147 16.64 -14.68 3.60
C GLU A 147 16.82 -14.31 2.13
N GLU A 148 15.84 -14.57 1.28
CA GLU A 148 15.90 -14.22 -0.14
C GLU A 148 16.03 -12.72 -0.33
N PHE A 149 15.36 -11.89 0.50
CA PHE A 149 15.58 -10.45 0.43
C PHE A 149 16.95 -10.08 0.98
N ASN A 150 17.42 -10.62 2.10
CA ASN A 150 18.68 -10.20 2.71
C ASN A 150 19.94 -10.73 2.01
N ASP A 151 19.82 -11.70 1.10
CA ASP A 151 20.95 -12.19 0.29
C ASP A 151 21.61 -11.02 -0.47
N PRO A 152 22.94 -10.81 -0.33
CA PRO A 152 23.68 -9.79 -1.08
C PRO A 152 23.57 -9.92 -2.61
N LYS A 153 23.26 -11.12 -3.12
CA LYS A 153 23.03 -11.42 -4.54
C LYS A 153 21.55 -11.38 -4.92
N SER A 154 20.67 -11.02 -4.00
CA SER A 154 19.23 -10.95 -4.23
C SER A 154 18.90 -10.01 -5.38
N THR A 155 18.06 -10.48 -6.28
CA THR A 155 17.49 -9.66 -7.37
C THR A 155 16.23 -8.91 -6.92
N LYS A 156 15.78 -9.12 -5.68
CA LYS A 156 14.55 -8.54 -5.13
C LYS A 156 14.76 -7.07 -4.81
N PHE A 157 14.03 -6.23 -5.52
CA PHE A 157 14.09 -4.77 -5.39
C PHE A 157 13.13 -4.25 -4.32
N CYS A 158 11.94 -4.83 -4.23
CA CYS A 158 10.91 -4.43 -3.27
C CYS A 158 10.59 -5.53 -2.26
N PHE A 159 10.29 -5.14 -1.02
CA PHE A 159 9.62 -5.99 -0.06
C PHE A 159 8.30 -5.33 0.31
N ILE A 160 7.18 -5.97 0.00
CA ILE A 160 5.84 -5.49 0.36
C ILE A 160 5.36 -6.19 1.63
N LEU A 161 4.98 -5.42 2.65
CA LEU A 161 4.63 -5.94 3.97
C LEU A 161 3.32 -5.39 4.48
N SER A 162 2.54 -6.23 5.14
CA SER A 162 1.51 -5.70 6.04
C SER A 162 2.17 -5.06 7.26
N THR A 163 1.69 -3.92 7.75
CA THR A 163 2.28 -3.27 8.93
C THR A 163 2.24 -4.18 10.16
N ARG A 164 1.20 -5.02 10.27
CA ARG A 164 1.10 -6.02 11.33
C ARG A 164 2.25 -7.03 11.28
N ALA A 165 2.64 -7.46 10.08
CA ALA A 165 3.74 -8.40 9.90
C ALA A 165 5.12 -7.76 10.04
N GLY A 166 5.28 -6.50 9.61
CA GLY A 166 6.53 -5.75 9.74
C GLY A 166 6.87 -5.32 11.17
N GLY A 167 5.87 -5.21 12.05
CA GLY A 167 6.06 -4.81 13.44
C GLY A 167 6.64 -5.90 14.36
N VAL A 168 6.82 -7.13 13.89
CA VAL A 168 7.14 -8.31 14.71
C VAL A 168 8.66 -8.52 14.91
N GLY A 169 9.51 -7.64 14.36
CA GLY A 169 10.93 -7.60 14.75
C GLY A 169 11.90 -8.40 13.88
N GLY A 170 11.64 -8.53 12.58
CA GLY A 170 12.64 -8.99 11.63
C GLY A 170 13.68 -7.90 11.31
N ASN A 171 14.96 -8.27 11.22
CA ASN A 171 16.00 -7.40 10.64
C ASN A 171 15.85 -7.40 9.11
N LEU A 172 15.47 -6.26 8.56
CA LEU A 172 15.36 -5.94 7.13
C LEU A 172 16.15 -4.65 6.84
#